data_AF-A0AAW6LPP6-F1
#
_entry.id   AF-A0AAW6LPP6-F1
#
_cell.length_a   1.000
_cell.length_b   1.000
_cell.length_c   1.000
_cell.angle_alpha   90.00
_cell.angle_beta   90.00
_cell.angle_gamma   90.00
#
_symmetry.space_group_name_H-M   'P 1'
#
loop_
_entity.id
_entity.type
_entity.pdbx_description
1 polymer ?
#
loop_
_entity_poly.entity_id
_entity_poly.type
_entity_poly.pdbx_seq_one_letter_code
_entity_poly.pdbx_strand_id
1 'polypeptide(L)' 'MPEPSPVRRSSDYTVEEKQALVGPGLTVNGHPAVVSGYQHEFATVTRKDDGMSAEFAWGTIERARSAGADLTT' A
#
# COMPACT_ATOMS: atom_id res chain seq x y z
N MET A 1 -26.48 -7.86 -10.95
CA MET A 1 -25.04 -8.16 -10.95
C MET A 1 -24.37 -7.02 -10.20
N PRO A 2 -23.60 -7.24 -9.12
CA PRO A 2 -22.87 -6.16 -8.48
C PRO A 2 -21.80 -5.65 -9.44
N GLU A 3 -21.84 -4.36 -9.75
CA GLU A 3 -20.84 -3.67 -10.56
C GLU A 3 -19.46 -3.79 -9.87
N PRO A 4 -18.36 -3.97 -10.62
CA PRO A 4 -17.04 -3.91 -10.00
C PRO A 4 -16.85 -2.49 -9.48
N SER A 5 -16.80 -2.33 -8.15
CA SER A 5 -16.49 -1.06 -7.51
C SER A 5 -15.29 -0.43 -8.20
N PRO A 6 -15.38 0.85 -8.64
CA PRO A 6 -14.29 1.49 -9.35
C PRO A 6 -13.05 1.43 -8.47
N VAL A 7 -11.96 0.88 -9.01
CA VAL A 7 -10.65 0.89 -8.34
C VAL A 7 -10.33 2.36 -8.10
N ARG A 8 -10.33 2.81 -6.84
CA ARG A 8 -10.00 4.19 -6.51
C ARG A 8 -8.62 4.50 -7.07
N ARG A 9 -8.54 5.52 -7.92
CA ARG A 9 -7.24 6.00 -8.43
C ARG A 9 -6.44 6.54 -7.24
N SER A 10 -5.11 6.42 -7.30
CA SER A 10 -4.22 6.91 -6.25
C SER A 10 -4.41 8.40 -5.92
N SER A 11 -4.91 9.18 -6.89
CA SER A 11 -5.28 10.60 -6.74
C SER A 11 -6.55 10.86 -5.91
N ASP A 12 -7.36 9.83 -5.64
CA ASP A 12 -8.61 9.93 -4.88
C ASP A 12 -8.42 9.72 -3.36
N TYR A 13 -7.22 9.27 -2.95
CA TYR A 13 -6.90 9.07 -1.53
C TYR A 13 -6.48 10.40 -0.89
N THR A 14 -7.21 10.79 0.14
CA THR A 14 -6.84 11.93 0.99
C THR A 14 -5.60 11.60 1.85
N VAL A 15 -4.93 12.63 2.35
CA VAL A 15 -3.77 12.47 3.23
C VAL A 15 -4.11 11.63 4.47
N GLU A 16 -5.31 11.79 5.04
CA GLU A 16 -5.77 11.04 6.21
C GLU A 16 -5.93 9.54 5.90
N GLU A 17 -6.50 9.21 4.74
CA GLU A 17 -6.63 7.81 4.28
C GLU A 17 -5.25 7.18 4.03
N LYS A 18 -4.33 7.93 3.42
CA LYS A 18 -2.94 7.50 3.22
C LYS A 18 -2.23 7.29 4.56
N GLN A 19 -2.44 8.18 5.54
CA GLN A 19 -1.88 8.04 6.89
C GLN A 19 -2.42 6.80 7.62
N ALA A 20 -3.71 6.48 7.45
CA ALA A 20 -4.28 5.25 7.99
C ALA A 20 -3.66 3.99 7.37
N LEU A 21 -3.30 4.06 6.08
CA LEU A 21 -2.63 2.98 5.35
C LEU A 21 -1.13 2.86 5.67
N VAL A 22 -0.49 3.94 6.11
CA VAL A 22 0.91 3.97 6.55
C VAL A 22 1.09 3.19 7.85
N GLY A 23 2.21 2.48 7.96
CA GLY A 23 2.56 1.69 9.14
C GLY A 23 3.11 0.30 8.81
N PRO A 24 3.48 -0.46 9.86
CA PRO A 24 3.86 -1.86 9.73
C PRO A 24 2.62 -2.74 9.56
N GLY A 25 2.81 -3.95 9.00
CA GLY A 25 1.72 -4.93 8.85
C GLY A 25 1.46 -5.36 7.40
N LEU A 26 2.38 -5.02 6.50
CA LEU A 26 2.42 -5.55 5.15
C LEU A 26 3.67 -6.40 4.98
N THR A 27 3.57 -7.42 4.12
CA THR A 27 4.72 -8.19 3.67
C THR A 27 4.93 -7.97 2.17
N VAL A 28 6.20 -7.93 1.77
CA VAL A 28 6.62 -7.85 0.37
C VAL A 28 7.49 -9.07 0.10
N ASN A 29 7.04 -9.96 -0.78
CA ASN A 29 7.67 -11.26 -1.04
C ASN A 29 7.90 -12.08 0.25
N GLY A 30 6.96 -12.05 1.19
CA GLY A 30 7.06 -12.73 2.48
C GLY A 30 7.93 -12.02 3.52
N HIS A 31 8.57 -10.90 3.19
CA HIS A 31 9.39 -10.13 4.12
C HIS A 31 8.59 -8.99 4.75
N PRO A 32 8.73 -8.72 6.05
CA PRO A 32 8.05 -7.61 6.71
C PRO A 32 8.48 -6.27 6.09
N ALA A 33 7.49 -5.47 5.73
CA ALA A 33 7.67 -4.16 5.15
C ALA A 33 6.90 -3.08 5.92
N VAL A 34 7.33 -1.84 5.76
CA VAL A 34 6.68 -0.65 6.29
C VAL A 34 6.25 0.23 5.13
N VAL A 35 4.98 0.63 5.16
CA VAL A 35 4.45 1.60 4.22
C VAL A 35 4.71 3.01 4.76
N SER A 36 5.17 3.89 3.89
CA SER A 36 5.48 5.30 4.14
C SER A 36 5.12 6.15 2.90
N GLY A 37 5.42 7.44 2.93
CA GLY A 37 5.22 8.30 1.76
C GLY A 37 3.80 8.85 1.57
N TYR A 38 3.00 8.98 2.64
CA TYR A 38 1.62 9.52 2.58
C TYR A 38 1.48 10.92 1.95
N GLN A 39 2.58 11.66 1.86
CA GLN A 39 2.63 12.97 1.19
C GLN A 39 2.79 12.87 -0.34
N HIS A 40 3.06 11.68 -0.87
CA HIS A 40 3.31 11.44 -2.29
C HIS A 40 2.08 10.84 -3.00
N GLU A 41 2.11 10.87 -4.32
CA GLU A 41 1.09 10.25 -5.17
C GLU A 41 1.07 8.73 -5.00
N PHE A 42 2.23 8.12 -4.72
CA PHE A 42 2.41 6.68 -4.49
C PHE A 42 2.87 6.40 -3.05
N ALA A 43 2.56 5.19 -2.56
CA ALA A 43 3.01 4.70 -1.27
C ALA A 43 4.40 4.09 -1.40
N THR A 44 5.34 4.52 -0.56
CA THR A 44 6.69 3.96 -0.50
C THR A 44 6.71 2.81 0.50
N VAL A 45 6.93 1.60 0.01
CA VAL A 45 7.00 0.40 0.84
C VAL A 45 8.46 -0.02 0.99
N THR A 46 8.96 0.02 2.22
CA THR A 46 10.35 -0.31 2.55
C THR A 46 10.40 -1.65 3.28
N ARG A 47 11.11 -2.63 2.73
CA ARG A 47 11.38 -3.91 3.41
C ARG A 47 12.30 -3.68 4.60
N LYS A 48 11.98 -4.27 5.74
CA LYS A 48 12.84 -4.19 6.94
C LYS A 48 14.10 -5.05 6.85
N ASP A 49 14.13 -6.03 5.96
CA ASP A 49 15.24 -6.98 5.80
C ASP A 49 16.50 -6.31 5.20
N ASP A 50 16.38 -5.82 3.96
CA ASP A 50 17.48 -5.16 3.22
C ASP A 50 17.37 -3.63 3.17
N GLY A 51 16.26 -3.04 3.62
CA GLY A 51 15.99 -1.62 3.41
C GLY A 51 15.56 -1.25 1.98
N MET A 52 15.34 -2.25 1.11
CA MET A 52 14.85 -2.02 -0.25
C MET A 52 13.47 -1.36 -0.21
N SER A 53 13.31 -0.26 -0.95
CA SER A 53 12.06 0.48 -1.07
C SER A 53 11.51 0.40 -2.49
N ALA A 54 10.19 0.29 -2.61
CA ALA A 54 9.46 0.27 -3.87
C ALA A 54 8.18 1.10 -3.75
N GLU A 55 7.73 1.68 -4.86
CA GLU A 55 6.56 2.55 -4.91
C GLU A 55 5.35 1.79 -5.44
N PHE A 56 4.24 1.87 -4.72
CA PHE A 56 2.99 1.20 -5.08
C PHE A 56 1.81 2.17 -5.05
N ALA A 57 0.82 1.92 -5.89
CA ALA A 57 -0.44 2.67 -5.84
C ALA A 57 -1.16 2.46 -4.49
N TRP A 58 -1.73 3.53 -3.92
CA TRP A 58 -2.47 3.47 -2.66
C TRP A 58 -3.61 2.42 -2.67
N GLY A 59 -4.33 2.26 -3.79
CA GLY A 59 -5.35 1.22 -3.91
C GLY A 59 -4.80 -0.20 -3.88
N THR A 60 -3.56 -0.41 -4.29
CA THR A 60 -2.87 -1.70 -4.12
C THR A 60 -2.57 -1.96 -2.66
N ILE A 61 -2.09 -0.95 -1.92
CA ILE A 61 -1.82 -1.06 -0.48
C ILE A 61 -3.09 -1.37 0.30
N GLU A 62 -4.17 -0.61 0.05
CA GLU A 62 -5.46 -0.82 0.69
C GLU A 62 -5.98 -2.24 0.44
N ARG A 63 -5.92 -2.70 -0.82
CA ARG A 63 -6.34 -4.06 -1.18
C ARG A 63 -5.49 -5.12 -0.51
N ALA A 64 -4.16 -4.98 -0.52
CA ALA A 64 -3.24 -5.91 0.12
C ALA A 64 -3.50 -5.99 1.63
N ARG A 65 -3.69 -4.85 2.29
CA ARG A 65 -3.98 -4.78 3.72
C ARG A 65 -5.36 -5.34 4.08
N SER A 66 -6.37 -5.07 3.26
CA SER A 66 -7.73 -5.59 3.45
C SER A 66 -7.80 -7.11 3.23
N ALA A 67 -7.04 -7.63 2.26
CA ALA A 67 -6.99 -9.06 1.95
C ALA A 67 -6.01 -9.85 2.85
N GLY A 68 -5.16 -9.17 3.63
CA GLY A 68 -4.01 -9.81 4.29
C GLY A 68 -3.03 -10.42 3.28
N ALA A 69 -2.97 -9.86 2.07
CA ALA A 69 -2.20 -10.37 0.95
C ALA A 69 -0.79 -9.77 0.93
N ASP A 70 0.15 -10.59 0.44
CA ASP A 70 1.53 -10.19 0.20
C ASP A 70 1.64 -9.31 -1.05
N LEU A 71 2.43 -8.24 -0.98
CA LEU A 71 2.79 -7.46 -2.16
C LEU A 71 3.93 -8.16 -2.91
N THR A 72 3.61 -8.74 -4.05
CA THR A 72 4.62 -9.21 -5.01
C THR A 72 4.96 -8.07 -5.96
N THR A 73 6.24 -7.69 -6.04
CA THR A 73 6.72 -6.65 -6.97
C THR A 73 7.02 -7.21 -8.36
#